data_AF-A0A8J7R7X6-F1
#
_entry.id   AF-A0A8J7R7X6-F1
#
_cell.length_a   1.000
_cell.length_b   1.000
_cell.length_c   1.000
_cell.angle_alpha   90.00
_cell.angle_beta   90.00
_cell.angle_gamma   90.00
#
_symmetry.space_group_name_H-M   'P 1'
#
loop_
_entity.id
_entity.type
_entity.pdbx_description
1 polymer ?
#
loop_
_entity_poly.entity_id
_entity_poly.type
_entity_poly.pdbx_seq_one_letter_code
_entity_poly.pdbx_strand_id
1 'polypeptide(L)'
;MIPRRIETLILLCLVPLAIWIEYDPSSEKGNALFDQARELHLKQPHPLPISPKACDLYAHSMVEGNRQAPWYFADCVKAADYVSESDRKILEYAVLSLCLETGIDGLTCRDKRDMLNLSAGQIEVAEKLDPIQLFRHASDHADTSLLH
;
A
#
# COMPACT_ATOMS: atom_id res chain seq x y z
N MET A 1 -11.62 -46.97 10.74
CA MET A 1 -10.78 -46.90 9.53
C MET A 1 -11.58 -46.20 8.45
N ILE A 2 -11.25 -44.95 8.13
CA ILE A 2 -11.85 -44.26 6.99
C ILE A 2 -11.31 -44.95 5.73
N PRO A 3 -12.16 -45.46 4.82
CA PRO A 3 -11.67 -46.10 3.61
C PRO A 3 -10.84 -45.09 2.81
N ARG A 4 -9.63 -45.49 2.37
CA ARG A 4 -8.63 -44.64 1.70
C ARG A 4 -9.18 -43.70 0.62
N ARG A 5 -10.29 -44.04 -0.03
CA ARG A 5 -10.98 -43.20 -1.04
C ARG A 5 -11.61 -41.92 -0.46
N ILE A 6 -12.07 -41.95 0.79
CA ILE A 6 -12.69 -40.78 1.46
C ILE A 6 -11.62 -39.78 1.91
N GLU A 7 -10.47 -40.24 2.41
CA GLU A 7 -9.32 -39.36 2.72
C GLU A 7 -8.84 -38.61 1.47
N THR A 8 -8.74 -39.29 0.33
CA THR A 8 -8.33 -38.65 -0.93
C THR A 8 -9.34 -37.61 -1.41
N LEU A 9 -10.65 -37.86 -1.24
CA LEU A 9 -11.71 -36.91 -1.59
C LEU A 9 -11.70 -35.67 -0.68
N ILE A 10 -11.49 -35.86 0.63
CA ILE A 10 -11.37 -34.76 1.59
C ILE A 10 -10.15 -33.89 1.25
N LEU A 11 -8.99 -34.50 0.98
CA LEU A 11 -7.79 -33.78 0.54
C LEU A 11 -7.98 -33.06 -0.79
N LEU A 12 -8.63 -33.70 -1.78
CA LEU A 12 -8.92 -33.09 -3.09
C LEU A 12 -9.89 -31.91 -3.01
N CYS A 13 -10.78 -31.86 -2.02
CA CYS A 13 -11.71 -30.74 -1.85
C CYS A 13 -11.17 -29.63 -0.95
N LEU A 14 -10.39 -29.98 0.09
CA LEU A 14 -9.87 -29.00 1.05
C LEU A 14 -8.64 -28.25 0.54
N VAL A 15 -7.75 -28.91 -0.23
CA VAL A 15 -6.53 -28.26 -0.73
C VAL A 15 -6.84 -27.12 -1.71
N PRO A 16 -7.73 -27.28 -2.71
CA PRO A 16 -8.10 -26.17 -3.59
C PRO A 16 -8.85 -25.05 -2.85
N LEU A 17 -9.64 -25.37 -1.82
CA LEU A 17 -10.35 -24.38 -1.01
C LEU A 17 -9.38 -23.58 -0.14
N ALA A 18 -8.37 -24.23 0.45
CA ALA A 18 -7.32 -23.58 1.22
C ALA A 18 -6.44 -22.69 0.33
N ILE A 19 -6.10 -23.16 -0.88
CA ILE A 19 -5.43 -22.34 -1.89
C ILE A 19 -6.33 -21.16 -2.27
N TRP A 20 -7.63 -21.38 -2.49
CA TRP A 20 -8.53 -20.28 -2.81
C TRP A 20 -8.59 -19.24 -1.68
N ILE A 21 -8.69 -19.64 -0.42
CA ILE A 21 -8.74 -18.71 0.72
C ILE A 21 -7.41 -17.96 0.90
N GLU A 22 -6.27 -18.63 0.72
CA GLU A 22 -4.94 -18.00 0.86
C GLU A 22 -4.61 -17.04 -0.30
N TYR A 23 -5.18 -17.30 -1.49
CA TYR A 23 -4.90 -16.54 -2.71
C TYR A 23 -6.10 -15.72 -3.22
N ASP A 24 -7.23 -15.68 -2.50
CA ASP A 24 -8.36 -14.80 -2.85
C ASP A 24 -7.96 -13.35 -2.51
N PRO A 25 -7.84 -12.45 -3.53
CA PRO A 25 -7.54 -11.06 -3.28
C PRO A 25 -8.58 -10.37 -2.38
N SER A 26 -9.80 -10.91 -2.29
CA SER A 26 -10.85 -10.38 -1.40
C SER A 26 -10.53 -10.55 0.10
N SER A 27 -9.58 -11.42 0.44
CA SER A 27 -9.13 -11.66 1.82
C SER A 27 -8.04 -10.67 2.29
N GLU A 28 -7.49 -9.86 1.39
CA GLU A 28 -6.46 -8.89 1.73
C GLU A 28 -7.04 -7.75 2.57
N LYS A 29 -6.44 -7.50 3.75
CA LYS A 29 -6.84 -6.39 4.63
C LYS A 29 -6.71 -5.06 3.89
N GLY A 30 -7.61 -4.11 4.16
CA GLY A 30 -7.61 -2.81 3.49
C GLY A 30 -8.02 -2.84 2.02
N ASN A 31 -8.38 -3.98 1.41
CA ASN A 31 -8.74 -4.04 -0.02
C ASN A 31 -10.00 -3.22 -0.35
N ALA A 32 -11.00 -3.19 0.55
CA ALA A 32 -12.19 -2.36 0.33
C ALA A 32 -11.88 -0.85 0.29
N LEU A 33 -10.90 -0.38 1.07
CA LEU A 33 -10.42 1.00 1.04
C LEU A 33 -9.60 1.25 -0.23
N PHE A 34 -8.75 0.29 -0.60
CA PHE A 34 -7.97 0.34 -1.83
C PHE A 34 -8.85 0.48 -3.07
N ASP A 35 -9.88 -0.36 -3.19
CA ASP A 35 -10.80 -0.36 -4.32
C ASP A 35 -11.55 0.98 -4.43
N GLN A 36 -12.00 1.53 -3.30
CA GLN A 36 -12.60 2.87 -3.25
C GLN A 36 -11.61 3.97 -3.67
N ALA A 37 -10.38 3.92 -3.17
CA ALA A 37 -9.33 4.87 -3.53
C ALA A 37 -9.04 4.81 -5.04
N ARG A 38 -8.92 3.60 -5.59
CA ARG A 38 -8.68 3.36 -7.01
C ARG A 38 -9.83 3.83 -7.88
N GLU A 39 -11.07 3.61 -7.49
CA GLU A 39 -12.22 4.12 -8.22
C GLU A 39 -12.22 5.65 -8.26
N LEU A 40 -11.91 6.31 -7.13
CA LEU A 40 -11.78 7.77 -7.08
C LEU A 40 -10.62 8.29 -7.92
N HIS A 41 -9.49 7.58 -7.94
CA HIS A 41 -8.34 7.91 -8.78
C HIS A 41 -8.70 7.78 -10.28
N LEU A 42 -9.33 6.67 -10.69
CA LEU A 42 -9.72 6.44 -12.10
C LEU A 42 -10.76 7.45 -12.62
N LYS A 43 -11.61 7.98 -11.74
CA LYS A 43 -12.60 9.01 -12.11
C LYS A 43 -11.98 10.39 -12.30
N GLN A 44 -10.72 10.61 -11.92
CA GLN A 44 -10.08 11.90 -12.09
C GLN A 44 -9.50 12.06 -13.50
N PRO A 45 -9.63 13.24 -14.12
CA PRO A 45 -8.98 13.53 -15.39
C PRO A 45 -7.46 13.45 -15.25
N HIS A 46 -6.80 12.54 -15.98
CA HIS A 46 -5.35 12.63 -16.12
C HIS A 46 -4.98 13.86 -16.97
N PRO A 47 -3.91 14.60 -16.61
CA PRO A 47 -2.85 14.27 -15.64
C PRO A 47 -3.00 14.97 -14.28
N LEU A 48 -4.22 15.24 -13.80
CA LEU A 48 -4.40 15.91 -12.51
C LEU A 48 -3.79 15.09 -11.37
N PRO A 49 -3.27 15.76 -10.32
CA PRO A 49 -2.77 15.09 -9.13
C PRO A 49 -3.90 14.27 -8.48
N ILE A 50 -3.51 13.16 -7.87
CA ILE A 50 -4.43 12.27 -7.15
C ILE A 50 -5.16 13.09 -6.08
N SER A 51 -6.49 13.00 -6.05
CA SER A 51 -7.28 13.78 -5.09
C SER A 51 -6.90 13.44 -3.64
N PRO A 52 -6.96 14.43 -2.73
CA PRO A 52 -6.64 14.22 -1.33
C PRO A 52 -7.42 13.05 -0.69
N LYS A 53 -8.69 12.89 -1.08
CA LYS A 53 -9.54 11.79 -0.59
C LYS A 53 -9.06 10.41 -1.05
N ALA A 54 -8.61 10.28 -2.29
CA ALA A 54 -8.03 9.02 -2.76
C ALA A 54 -6.71 8.72 -2.05
N CYS A 55 -5.87 9.75 -1.84
CA CYS A 55 -4.63 9.62 -1.09
C CYS A 55 -4.85 9.17 0.36
N ASP A 56 -5.83 9.74 1.04
CA ASP A 56 -6.21 9.35 2.40
C ASP A 56 -6.65 7.88 2.48
N LEU A 57 -7.51 7.45 1.56
CA LEU A 57 -7.95 6.05 1.48
C LEU A 57 -6.81 5.08 1.15
N TYR A 58 -5.86 5.45 0.29
CA TYR A 58 -4.65 4.65 0.08
C TYR A 58 -3.79 4.58 1.34
N ALA A 59 -3.67 5.68 2.10
CA ALA A 59 -2.93 5.68 3.36
C ALA A 59 -3.56 4.73 4.39
N HIS A 60 -4.88 4.81 4.58
CA HIS A 60 -5.61 3.92 5.47
C HIS A 60 -5.52 2.45 5.02
N SER A 61 -5.67 2.19 3.72
CA SER A 61 -5.52 0.85 3.15
C SER A 61 -4.12 0.26 3.41
N MET A 62 -3.06 1.07 3.25
CA MET A 62 -1.70 0.68 3.60
C MET A 62 -1.56 0.37 5.10
N VAL A 63 -2.13 1.21 5.98
CA VAL A 63 -2.11 1.01 7.43
C VAL A 63 -2.83 -0.28 7.85
N GLU A 64 -3.87 -0.69 7.14
CA GLU A 64 -4.57 -1.96 7.33
C GLU A 64 -3.79 -3.17 6.81
N GLY A 65 -2.77 -2.95 5.98
CA GLY A 65 -1.88 -3.99 5.47
C GLY A 65 -2.16 -4.41 4.03
N ASN A 66 -2.85 -3.58 3.24
CA ASN A 66 -2.94 -3.80 1.80
C ASN A 66 -1.56 -3.59 1.16
N ARG A 67 -1.10 -4.58 0.39
CA ARG A 67 0.27 -4.64 -0.11
C ARG A 67 0.49 -3.83 -1.38
N GLN A 68 -0.58 -3.43 -2.08
CA GLN A 68 -0.53 -2.56 -3.26
C GLN A 68 -0.70 -1.09 -2.90
N ALA A 69 -1.40 -0.78 -1.82
CA ALA A 69 -1.64 0.59 -1.37
C ALA A 69 -0.37 1.47 -1.25
N PRO A 70 0.79 0.98 -0.75
CA PRO A 70 2.00 1.80 -0.69
C PRO A 70 2.47 2.31 -2.05
N TRP A 71 2.27 1.55 -3.13
CA TRP A 71 2.64 1.99 -4.50
C TRP A 71 1.91 3.28 -4.89
N TYR A 72 0.59 3.28 -4.72
CA TYR A 72 -0.26 4.41 -5.10
C TYR A 72 -0.15 5.56 -4.09
N PHE A 73 0.04 5.22 -2.82
CA PHE A 73 0.26 6.21 -1.79
C PHE A 73 1.61 6.95 -1.97
N ALA A 74 2.65 6.28 -2.48
CA ALA A 74 3.91 6.93 -2.84
C ALA A 74 3.72 8.02 -3.93
N ASP A 75 2.83 7.81 -4.89
CA ASP A 75 2.50 8.83 -5.90
C ASP A 75 1.80 10.06 -5.28
N CYS A 76 1.00 9.85 -4.22
CA CYS A 76 0.45 10.94 -3.41
C CYS A 76 1.54 11.70 -2.65
N VAL A 77 2.48 10.98 -2.03
CA VAL A 77 3.63 11.61 -1.35
C VAL A 77 4.42 12.45 -2.34
N LYS A 78 4.70 11.94 -3.54
CA LYS A 78 5.40 12.67 -4.62
C LYS A 78 4.69 13.95 -5.04
N ALA A 79 3.36 13.97 -5.01
CA ALA A 79 2.55 15.13 -5.36
C ALA A 79 2.44 16.18 -4.22
N ALA A 80 2.84 15.84 -2.99
CA ALA A 80 2.80 16.75 -1.86
C ALA A 80 3.82 17.91 -2.00
N ASP A 81 3.34 19.15 -1.92
CA ASP A 81 4.12 20.38 -2.14
C ASP A 81 4.52 21.10 -0.85
N TYR A 82 4.00 20.67 0.31
CA TYR A 82 4.23 21.31 1.61
C TYR A 82 5.56 20.92 2.30
N VAL A 83 6.39 20.07 1.68
CA VAL A 83 7.67 19.59 2.21
C VAL A 83 8.79 19.72 1.17
N SER A 84 10.03 19.76 1.63
CA SER A 84 11.20 19.80 0.74
C SER A 84 11.23 18.59 -0.18
N GLU A 85 11.76 18.75 -1.40
CA GLU A 85 11.87 17.62 -2.35
C GLU A 85 12.70 16.47 -1.78
N SER A 86 13.75 16.77 -1.02
CA SER A 86 14.59 15.76 -0.38
C SER A 86 13.78 14.93 0.63
N ASP A 87 13.06 15.58 1.54
CA ASP A 87 12.28 14.90 2.57
C ASP A 87 11.13 14.09 1.96
N ARG A 88 10.52 14.63 0.89
CA ARG A 88 9.50 13.93 0.12
C ARG A 88 10.03 12.65 -0.50
N LYS A 89 11.21 12.67 -1.14
CA LYS A 89 11.83 11.47 -1.72
C LYS A 89 12.21 10.45 -0.65
N ILE A 90 12.69 10.89 0.52
CA ILE A 90 12.99 10.01 1.66
C ILE A 90 11.71 9.31 2.13
N LEU A 91 10.61 10.06 2.29
CA LEU A 91 9.32 9.49 2.69
C LEU A 91 8.75 8.56 1.61
N GLU A 92 8.83 8.95 0.34
CA GLU A 92 8.41 8.15 -0.81
C GLU A 92 9.16 6.80 -0.83
N TYR A 93 10.48 6.83 -0.59
CA TYR A 93 11.29 5.62 -0.46
C TYR A 93 10.85 4.73 0.69
N ALA A 94 10.62 5.31 1.88
CA ALA A 94 10.18 4.56 3.06
C ALA A 94 8.81 3.90 2.81
N VAL A 95 7.87 4.62 2.19
CA VAL A 95 6.55 4.08 1.80
C VAL A 95 6.70 2.94 0.80
N LEU A 96 7.47 3.13 -0.28
CA LEU A 96 7.69 2.10 -1.30
C LEU A 96 8.40 0.85 -0.75
N SER A 97 9.07 0.96 0.39
CA SER A 97 9.69 -0.19 1.07
C SER A 97 8.66 -1.13 1.73
N LEU A 98 7.42 -0.68 1.94
CA LEU A 98 6.31 -1.48 2.48
C LEU A 98 5.56 -2.28 1.39
N CYS A 99 5.79 -1.92 0.12
CA CYS A 99 5.13 -2.53 -1.02
C CYS A 99 5.68 -3.94 -1.32
N LEU A 100 4.82 -4.84 -1.78
CA LEU A 100 5.30 -6.10 -2.37
C LEU A 100 6.04 -5.85 -3.69
N GLU A 101 7.01 -6.71 -4.03
CA GLU A 101 7.67 -6.70 -5.35
C GLU A 101 6.77 -7.24 -6.48
N THR A 102 5.47 -6.95 -6.43
CA THR A 102 4.55 -7.18 -7.54
C THR A 102 4.74 -6.06 -8.56
N GLY A 103 5.11 -6.41 -9.79
CA GLY A 103 5.22 -5.43 -10.88
C GLY A 103 3.86 -4.83 -11.21
N ILE A 104 3.78 -3.50 -11.23
CA ILE A 104 2.61 -2.72 -11.69
C ILE A 104 3.06 -2.00 -12.96
N ASP A 105 2.33 -2.22 -14.06
CA ASP A 105 2.65 -1.63 -15.38
C ASP A 105 4.10 -1.87 -15.85
N GLY A 106 4.69 -3.02 -15.46
CA GLY A 106 6.06 -3.39 -15.83
C GLY A 106 7.16 -2.78 -14.95
N LEU A 107 6.81 -2.06 -13.89
CA LEU A 107 7.75 -1.51 -12.90
C LEU A 107 7.51 -2.14 -11.53
N THR A 108 8.59 -2.47 -10.82
CA THR A 108 8.53 -2.95 -9.44
C THR A 108 8.69 -1.81 -8.44
N CYS A 109 8.26 -2.03 -7.19
CA CYS A 109 8.47 -1.05 -6.11
C CYS A 109 9.95 -0.73 -5.88
N ARG A 110 10.83 -1.71 -6.16
CA ARG A 110 12.28 -1.49 -6.18
C ARG A 110 12.70 -0.53 -7.29
N ASP A 111 12.21 -0.73 -8.51
CA ASP A 111 12.53 0.16 -9.63
C ASP A 111 12.11 1.61 -9.32
N LYS A 112 10.91 1.81 -8.75
CA LYS A 112 10.47 3.14 -8.30
C LYS A 112 11.40 3.74 -7.24
N ARG A 113 11.85 2.94 -6.26
CA ARG A 113 12.80 3.40 -5.23
C ARG A 113 14.13 3.82 -5.84
N ASP A 114 14.65 3.03 -6.77
CA ASP A 114 15.93 3.29 -7.41
C ASP A 114 15.87 4.57 -8.27
N MET A 115 14.72 4.85 -8.89
CA MET A 115 14.48 6.10 -9.64
C MET A 115 14.50 7.37 -8.77
N LEU A 116 14.37 7.26 -7.44
CA LEU A 116 14.44 8.42 -6.54
C LEU A 116 15.86 8.99 -6.43
N ASN A 117 16.89 8.22 -6.82
CA ASN A 117 18.30 8.61 -6.82
C ASN A 117 18.76 9.17 -5.46
N LEU A 118 18.33 8.53 -4.36
CA LEU A 118 18.73 8.92 -3.00
C LEU A 118 20.19 8.55 -2.73
N SER A 119 20.88 9.40 -1.98
CA SER A 119 22.20 9.08 -1.43
C SER A 119 22.12 8.00 -0.35
N ALA A 120 23.23 7.32 -0.06
CA ALA A 120 23.29 6.29 0.98
C ALA A 120 22.83 6.81 2.36
N GLY A 121 23.19 8.05 2.71
CA GLY A 121 22.73 8.66 3.97
C GLY A 121 21.23 8.92 4.00
N GLN A 122 20.61 9.28 2.86
CA GLN A 122 19.16 9.45 2.77
C GLN A 122 18.42 8.12 2.81
N ILE A 123 18.97 7.06 2.22
CA ILE A 123 18.44 5.70 2.32
C ILE A 123 18.46 5.23 3.77
N GLU A 124 19.58 5.42 4.49
CA GLU A 124 19.68 5.05 5.90
C GLU A 124 18.65 5.79 6.77
N VAL A 125 18.35 7.05 6.46
CA VAL A 125 17.26 7.79 7.12
C VAL A 125 15.91 7.18 6.77
N ALA A 126 15.63 6.92 5.50
CA ALA A 126 14.37 6.36 5.04
C ALA A 126 14.08 4.98 5.66
N GLU A 127 15.08 4.11 5.79
CA GLU A 127 14.96 2.78 6.39
C GLU A 127 14.67 2.80 7.89
N LYS A 128 14.97 3.92 8.57
CA LYS A 128 14.62 4.14 9.98
C LYS A 128 13.23 4.73 10.17
N LEU A 129 12.59 5.20 9.10
CA LEU A 129 11.22 5.70 9.18
C LEU A 129 10.25 4.53 9.25
N ASP A 130 9.21 4.69 10.07
CA ASP A 130 8.02 3.85 10.04
C ASP A 130 6.87 4.67 9.44
N PRO A 131 6.59 4.52 8.13
CA PRO A 131 5.53 5.27 7.47
C PRO A 131 4.16 5.02 8.14
N ILE A 132 3.88 3.80 8.59
CA ILE A 132 2.60 3.45 9.20
C ILE A 132 2.39 4.23 10.49
N GLN A 133 3.42 4.30 11.36
CA GLN A 133 3.34 5.10 12.58
C GLN A 133 3.22 6.60 12.28
N LEU A 134 3.96 7.11 11.31
CA LEU A 134 3.87 8.52 10.89
C LEU A 134 2.44 8.89 10.44
N PHE A 135 1.79 8.03 9.65
CA PHE A 135 0.41 8.28 9.21
C PHE A 135 -0.61 8.17 10.35
N ARG A 136 -0.48 7.19 11.24
CA ARG A 136 -1.38 7.06 12.40
C ARG A 136 -1.32 8.31 13.28
N HIS A 137 -0.11 8.78 13.61
CA HIS A 137 0.07 10.01 14.39
C HIS A 137 -0.51 11.24 13.69
N ALA A 138 -0.30 11.37 12.37
CA ALA A 138 -0.87 12.48 11.62
C ALA A 138 -2.42 12.46 11.62
N SER A 139 -3.02 11.28 11.48
CA SER A 139 -4.48 11.09 11.51
C SER A 139 -5.07 11.45 12.86
N ASP A 140 -4.47 10.97 13.96
CA ASP A 140 -4.92 11.28 15.33
C ASP A 140 -4.91 12.78 15.64
N HIS A 141 -3.96 13.52 15.06
CA HIS A 141 -3.85 14.97 15.21
C HIS A 141 -4.77 15.77 14.27
N ALA A 142 -5.16 15.22 13.13
CA ALA A 142 -6.14 15.85 12.24
C ALA A 142 -7.55 15.83 12.86
N ASP A 143 -7.93 14.74 13.51
CA ASP A 143 -9.26 14.60 14.13
C ASP A 143 -9.44 15.48 15.38
N THR A 144 -8.37 15.80 16.09
CA THR A 144 -8.41 16.72 17.24
C THR A 144 -8.58 18.18 16.84
N SER A 145 -8.32 18.53 15.58
CA SER A 145 -8.46 19.89 15.04
C SER A 145 -9.92 20.25 14.69
N LEU A 146 -10.82 19.27 14.63
CA LEU A 146 -12.25 19.44 14.33
C LEU A 146 -13.14 19.57 15.57
N LEU A 147 -12.54 19.61 16.77
CA LEU A 147 -13.25 19.67 18.06
C LEU A 147 -13.06 20.99 18.83
N HIS A 148 -12.57 22.06 18.18
CA HIS A 148 -12.42 23.39 18.77
C HIS A 148 -13.08 24.49 17.94
#